data_AF-A0A925HBI1-F1
#
_entry.id   AF-A0A925HBI1-F1
#
_cell.length_a   1.000
_cell.length_b   1.000
_cell.length_c   1.000
_cell.angle_alpha   90.00
_cell.angle_beta   90.00
_cell.angle_gamma   90.00
#
_symmetry.space_group_name_H-M   'P 1'
#
loop_
_entity.id
_entity.type
_entity.pdbx_description
1 polymer ?
#
loop_
_entity_poly.entity_id
_entity_poly.type
_entity_poly.pdbx_seq_one_letter_code
_entity_poly.pdbx_strand_id
1 'polypeptide(L)'
;MTSHKLSHVTPRTAARLPVSLRLLLLCAALCAPGQAQTPTPMPEDDEVLSVRTDLITVPVFITDSRGRRVAGLQATDFGVRAGNRPVEISYFAAGTSRVALVFALDASGSAREHIGRQRAAALSLFSQFGKGSRVAVLAFADTQDFTLPF
;
A
#
# COMPACT_ATOMS: atom_id res chain seq x y z
N MET A 1 -64.18 5.43 67.01
CA MET A 1 -64.89 4.29 66.40
C MET A 1 -64.84 4.46 64.89
N THR A 2 -63.78 3.97 64.25
CA THR A 2 -63.65 3.87 62.78
C THR A 2 -62.43 3.02 62.46
N SER A 3 -62.69 1.80 62.01
CA SER A 3 -61.71 0.75 61.72
C SER A 3 -61.36 0.80 60.23
N HIS A 4 -60.07 0.94 59.87
CA HIS A 4 -59.61 0.87 58.48
C HIS A 4 -59.04 -0.53 58.18
N LYS A 5 -59.96 -1.40 57.72
CA LYS A 5 -59.87 -2.37 56.62
C LYS A 5 -58.48 -2.96 56.27
N LEU A 6 -58.27 -4.24 56.61
CA LEU A 6 -57.24 -5.11 56.01
C LEU A 6 -57.68 -5.60 54.62
N SER A 7 -56.78 -5.57 53.64
CA SER A 7 -56.96 -6.13 52.30
C SER A 7 -56.40 -7.56 52.23
N HIS A 8 -57.26 -8.50 51.80
CA HIS A 8 -56.90 -9.90 51.53
C HIS A 8 -56.15 -10.04 50.19
N VAL A 9 -55.11 -10.87 50.17
CA VAL A 9 -54.42 -11.34 48.96
C VAL A 9 -54.84 -12.80 48.72
N THR A 10 -55.37 -13.10 47.53
CA THR A 10 -55.67 -14.47 47.09
C THR A 10 -54.72 -14.90 45.96
N PRO A 11 -54.16 -16.13 45.98
CA PRO A 11 -53.35 -16.64 44.87
C PRO A 11 -54.23 -17.17 43.72
N ARG A 12 -53.85 -16.86 42.47
CA ARG A 12 -54.52 -17.35 41.24
C ARG A 12 -53.97 -18.73 40.86
N THR A 13 -54.80 -19.75 40.97
CA THR A 13 -54.54 -21.12 40.49
C THR A 13 -54.65 -21.15 38.96
N ALA A 14 -53.59 -21.54 38.23
CA ALA A 14 -53.62 -21.67 36.78
C ALA A 14 -54.24 -23.03 36.37
N ALA A 15 -55.38 -22.99 35.68
CA ALA A 15 -56.06 -24.19 35.15
C ALA A 15 -55.28 -24.78 33.96
N ARG A 16 -55.05 -26.10 33.96
CA ARG A 16 -54.39 -26.82 32.87
C ARG A 16 -55.43 -27.24 31.82
N LEU A 17 -55.32 -26.73 30.59
CA LEU A 17 -56.21 -27.04 29.47
C LEU A 17 -56.10 -28.50 28.99
N PRO A 18 -57.20 -29.14 28.54
CA PRO A 18 -57.21 -30.53 28.13
C PRO A 18 -56.44 -30.78 26.82
N VAL A 19 -55.80 -31.95 26.73
CA VAL A 19 -54.92 -32.36 25.63
C VAL A 19 -55.60 -32.33 24.26
N SER A 20 -56.92 -32.55 24.22
CA SER A 20 -57.74 -32.48 23.02
C SER A 20 -57.73 -31.09 22.35
N LEU A 21 -57.59 -30.00 23.11
CA LEU A 21 -57.46 -28.65 22.56
C LEU A 21 -56.05 -28.40 21.98
N ARG A 22 -55.02 -29.07 22.51
CA ARG A 22 -53.65 -28.99 21.98
C ARG A 22 -53.51 -29.74 20.65
N LEU A 23 -54.25 -30.83 20.48
CA LEU A 23 -54.20 -31.62 19.24
C LEU A 23 -54.90 -30.92 18.06
N LEU A 24 -55.99 -30.20 18.33
CA LEU A 24 -56.70 -29.43 17.29
C LEU A 24 -55.87 -28.24 16.76
N LEU A 25 -55.08 -27.59 17.62
CA LEU A 25 -54.19 -26.50 17.23
C LEU A 25 -52.98 -26.98 16.39
N LEU A 26 -52.57 -28.23 16.54
CA LEU A 26 -51.45 -28.79 15.77
C LEU A 26 -51.82 -29.06 14.30
N CYS A 27 -53.07 -29.47 14.04
CA CYS A 27 -53.54 -29.75 12.67
C CYS A 27 -53.70 -28.48 11.82
N ALA A 28 -54.00 -27.33 12.43
CA ALA A 28 -54.11 -26.06 11.71
C ALA A 28 -52.75 -25.51 11.21
N ALA A 29 -51.63 -25.96 11.79
CA ALA A 29 -50.29 -25.48 11.45
C ALA A 29 -49.71 -26.13 10.18
N LEU A 30 -50.27 -27.26 9.70
CA LEU A 30 -49.73 -27.98 8.53
C LEU A 30 -50.29 -27.52 7.17
N CYS A 31 -51.30 -26.65 7.15
CA CYS A 31 -51.99 -26.24 5.91
C CYS A 31 -51.70 -24.78 5.48
N ALA A 32 -50.53 -24.23 5.82
CA ALA A 32 -50.14 -22.92 5.32
C ALA A 32 -49.69 -23.01 3.85
N PRO A 33 -50.26 -22.24 2.91
CA PRO A 33 -49.79 -22.18 1.53
C PRO A 33 -48.37 -21.60 1.51
N GLY A 34 -47.45 -22.27 0.80
CA GLY A 34 -46.05 -21.86 0.69
C GLY A 34 -45.92 -20.45 0.12
N GLN A 35 -45.23 -19.57 0.84
CA GLN A 35 -44.87 -18.24 0.33
C GLN A 35 -43.85 -18.40 -0.80
N ALA A 36 -44.27 -18.09 -2.03
CA ALA A 36 -43.36 -17.91 -3.14
C ALA A 36 -42.43 -16.73 -2.83
N GLN A 37 -41.13 -16.98 -2.81
CA GLN A 37 -40.12 -15.95 -2.59
C GLN A 37 -39.99 -15.09 -3.84
N THR A 38 -40.42 -13.84 -3.77
CA THR A 38 -40.12 -12.84 -4.80
C THR A 38 -38.60 -12.59 -4.79
N PRO A 39 -37.88 -12.73 -5.93
CA PRO A 39 -36.46 -12.44 -5.98
C PRO A 39 -36.22 -11.01 -5.52
N THR A 40 -35.35 -10.84 -4.52
CA THR A 40 -34.89 -9.51 -4.09
C THR A 40 -34.06 -8.92 -5.22
N PRO A 41 -34.35 -7.69 -5.71
CA PRO A 41 -33.50 -7.03 -6.69
C PRO A 41 -32.11 -6.84 -6.09
N MET A 42 -31.09 -7.33 -6.79
CA MET A 42 -29.69 -7.11 -6.44
C MET A 42 -29.40 -5.60 -6.65
N PRO A 43 -28.82 -4.89 -5.67
CA PRO A 43 -28.47 -3.49 -5.87
C PRO A 43 -27.46 -3.40 -7.02
N GLU A 44 -27.82 -2.63 -8.05
CA GLU A 44 -26.93 -2.27 -9.15
C GLU A 44 -25.99 -1.14 -8.72
N ASP A 45 -24.74 -1.27 -9.16
CA ASP A 45 -23.61 -0.33 -9.11
C ASP A 45 -23.04 0.03 -7.73
N ASP A 46 -22.01 -0.73 -7.33
CA ASP A 46 -20.94 -0.23 -6.47
C ASP A 46 -20.28 0.97 -7.19
N GLU A 47 -20.56 2.19 -6.75
CA GLU A 47 -19.88 3.40 -7.20
C GLU A 47 -18.38 3.28 -6.86
N VAL A 48 -17.57 2.89 -7.84
CA VAL A 48 -16.12 2.70 -7.66
C VAL A 48 -15.45 4.07 -7.52
N LEU A 49 -15.21 4.50 -6.28
CA LEU A 49 -14.38 5.66 -5.98
C LEU A 49 -12.91 5.36 -6.32
N SER A 50 -12.46 5.80 -7.49
CA SER A 50 -11.06 5.72 -7.91
C SER A 50 -10.32 7.01 -7.55
N VAL A 51 -9.34 6.92 -6.65
CA VAL A 51 -8.49 8.05 -6.25
C VAL A 51 -7.10 7.86 -6.86
N ARG A 52 -6.68 8.78 -7.72
CA ARG A 52 -5.31 8.84 -8.24
C ARG A 52 -4.45 9.66 -7.29
N THR A 53 -3.39 9.03 -6.77
CA THR A 53 -2.39 9.71 -5.94
C THR A 53 -1.04 9.68 -6.64
N ASP A 54 -0.33 10.81 -6.61
CA ASP A 54 1.02 10.92 -7.16
C ASP A 54 2.03 10.94 -6.00
N LEU A 55 2.93 9.96 -5.96
CA LEU A 55 4.01 9.90 -4.99
C LEU A 55 5.26 10.56 -5.57
N ILE A 56 5.72 11.65 -4.96
CA ILE A 56 6.90 12.40 -5.38
C ILE A 56 8.06 12.14 -4.41
N THR A 57 9.21 11.74 -4.94
CA THR A 57 10.44 11.55 -4.14
C THR A 57 11.32 12.79 -4.21
N VAL A 58 11.67 13.36 -3.05
CA VAL A 58 12.55 14.53 -2.96
C VAL A 58 13.88 14.14 -2.29
N PRO A 59 14.99 14.03 -3.04
CA PRO A 59 16.29 13.75 -2.46
C PRO A 59 16.87 14.99 -1.75
N VAL A 60 17.36 14.81 -0.53
CA VAL A 60 17.95 15.90 0.29
C VAL A 60 19.32 15.48 0.82
N PHE A 61 20.28 16.42 0.81
CA PHE A 61 21.61 16.23 1.39
C PHE A 61 21.90 17.34 2.39
N ILE A 62 22.20 16.96 3.64
CA ILE A 62 22.52 17.90 4.72
C ILE A 62 23.98 17.74 5.14
N THR A 63 24.70 18.85 5.23
CA THR A 63 26.12 18.91 5.62
C THR A 63 26.35 19.91 6.74
N ASP A 64 27.35 19.68 7.59
CA ASP A 64 27.82 20.65 8.57
C ASP A 64 28.65 21.78 7.92
N SER A 65 29.08 22.75 8.73
CA SER A 65 29.91 23.88 8.27
C SER A 65 31.29 23.47 7.71
N ARG A 66 31.72 22.23 7.92
CA ARG A 66 32.98 21.65 7.41
C ARG A 66 32.72 20.76 6.19
N GLY A 67 31.50 20.73 5.65
CA GLY A 67 31.12 19.92 4.49
C GLY A 67 30.91 18.43 4.79
N ARG A 68 30.88 18.02 6.06
CA ARG A 68 30.66 16.61 6.43
C ARG A 68 29.16 16.32 6.48
N ARG A 69 28.74 15.18 5.95
CA ARG A 69 27.32 14.77 5.96
C ARG A 69 26.83 14.61 7.40
N VAL A 70 25.68 15.21 7.69
CA VAL A 70 24.98 15.03 8.98
C VAL A 70 24.25 13.69 8.95
N ALA A 71 24.53 12.84 9.93
CA ALA A 71 23.92 11.50 10.06
C ALA A 71 22.85 11.48 11.16
N GLY A 72 21.98 10.47 11.13
CA GLY A 72 20.99 10.23 12.19
C GLY A 72 19.73 11.10 12.16
N LEU A 73 19.54 11.90 11.09
CA LEU A 73 18.33 12.68 10.89
C LEU A 73 17.11 11.77 10.71
N GLN A 74 15.99 12.17 11.29
CA GLN A 74 14.70 11.49 11.25
C GLN A 74 13.68 12.34 10.51
N ALA A 75 12.54 11.74 10.11
CA ALA A 75 11.48 12.46 9.40
C ALA A 75 10.99 13.71 10.15
N THR A 76 10.98 13.66 11.49
CA THR A 76 10.57 14.75 12.38
C THR A 76 11.49 15.99 12.31
N ASP A 77 12.70 15.84 11.77
CA ASP A 77 13.63 16.94 11.60
C ASP A 77 13.34 17.77 10.32
N PHE A 78 12.34 17.37 9.53
CA PHE A 78 12.00 17.99 8.26
C PHE A 78 10.56 18.50 8.25
N GLY A 79 10.38 19.71 7.71
CA GLY A 79 9.08 20.23 7.30
C GLY A 79 9.04 20.39 5.79
N VAL A 80 8.10 19.71 5.12
CA VAL A 80 7.88 19.85 3.67
C VAL A 80 6.72 20.81 3.44
N ARG A 81 6.87 21.73 2.49
CA ARG A 81 5.82 22.66 2.09
C ARG A 81 5.73 22.73 0.57
N ALA A 82 4.51 22.70 0.05
CA ALA A 82 4.21 23.04 -1.34
C ALA A 82 3.72 24.49 -1.39
N GLY A 83 4.61 25.40 -1.78
CA GLY A 83 4.39 26.85 -1.62
C GLY A 83 4.20 27.19 -0.13
N ASN A 84 3.01 27.65 0.24
CA ASN A 84 2.70 28.02 1.63
C ASN A 84 1.90 26.96 2.42
N ARG A 85 1.69 25.76 1.86
CA ARG A 85 0.94 24.68 2.52
C ARG A 85 1.89 23.60 3.04
N PRO A 86 1.82 23.21 4.33
CA PRO A 86 2.53 22.03 4.83
C PRO A 86 2.08 20.77 4.09
N VAL A 87 3.03 19.86 3.86
CA VAL A 87 2.81 18.56 3.23
C VAL A 87 3.32 17.49 4.18
N GLU A 88 2.53 16.44 4.37
CA GLU A 88 2.90 15.29 5.18
C GLU A 88 3.95 14.44 4.47
N ILE A 89 4.94 13.96 5.22
CA ILE A 89 5.95 13.03 4.71
C ILE A 89 5.42 11.61 4.86
N SER A 90 4.86 11.06 3.78
CA SER A 90 4.30 9.70 3.79
C SER A 90 5.37 8.59 3.84
N TYR A 91 6.59 8.88 3.37
CA TYR A 91 7.72 7.95 3.42
C TYR A 91 9.03 8.70 3.64
N PHE A 92 9.86 8.21 4.56
CA PHE A 92 11.18 8.75 4.85
C PHE A 92 12.22 7.63 4.87
N ALA A 93 13.34 7.87 4.18
CA ALA A 93 14.49 6.98 4.21
C ALA A 93 15.77 7.81 4.41
N ALA A 94 16.50 7.51 5.49
CA ALA A 94 17.81 8.09 5.73
C ALA A 94 18.91 7.21 5.12
N GLY A 95 19.89 7.85 4.49
CA GLY A 95 21.04 7.19 3.88
C GLY A 95 21.04 7.27 2.36
N THR A 96 22.09 6.73 1.74
CA THR A 96 22.19 6.66 0.29
C THR A 96 21.30 5.53 -0.24
N SER A 97 20.40 5.85 -1.16
CA SER A 97 19.75 4.84 -1.99
C SER A 97 20.81 4.04 -2.75
N ARG A 98 20.52 2.76 -3.00
CA ARG A 98 21.37 1.92 -3.85
C ARG A 98 21.37 2.54 -5.24
N VAL A 99 22.53 3.00 -5.70
CA VAL A 99 22.66 3.59 -7.03
C VAL A 99 22.89 2.48 -8.05
N ALA A 100 22.11 2.46 -9.12
CA ALA A 100 22.41 1.65 -10.30
C ALA A 100 22.88 2.59 -11.42
N LEU A 101 24.12 2.44 -11.86
CA LEU A 101 24.72 3.30 -12.89
C LEU A 101 25.21 2.46 -14.07
N VAL A 102 24.96 2.91 -15.29
CA VAL A 102 25.46 2.27 -16.52
C VAL A 102 26.42 3.24 -17.21
N PHE A 103 27.67 2.81 -17.41
CA PHE A 103 28.62 3.52 -18.24
C PHE A 103 28.57 2.97 -19.67
N ALA A 104 28.06 3.76 -20.62
CA ALA A 104 28.13 3.44 -22.04
C ALA A 104 29.40 4.09 -22.63
N LEU A 105 30.37 3.26 -22.97
CA LEU A 105 31.66 3.67 -23.53
C LEU A 105 31.63 3.50 -25.05
N ASP A 106 31.97 4.56 -25.78
CA ASP A 106 32.18 4.48 -27.22
C ASP A 106 33.51 3.75 -27.49
N ALA A 107 33.44 2.74 -28.35
CA ALA A 107 34.55 1.94 -28.82
C ALA A 107 34.78 2.02 -30.33
N SER A 108 34.18 3.02 -30.98
CA SER A 108 34.50 3.44 -32.34
C SER A 108 35.95 3.97 -32.43
N GLY A 109 36.54 3.87 -33.62
CA GLY A 109 37.97 4.05 -33.92
C GLY A 109 38.82 4.83 -32.91
N SER A 110 38.64 6.15 -32.83
CA SER A 110 39.46 7.08 -32.02
C SER A 110 39.23 7.00 -30.51
N ALA A 111 38.11 6.41 -30.06
CA ALA A 111 37.82 6.24 -28.64
C ALA A 111 38.55 5.03 -28.02
N ARG A 112 38.98 4.05 -28.83
CA ARG A 112 39.60 2.80 -28.37
C ARG A 112 40.84 2.99 -27.49
N GLU A 113 41.70 3.95 -27.81
CA GLU A 113 42.89 4.24 -26.98
C GLU A 113 42.53 4.80 -25.59
N HIS A 114 41.33 5.34 -25.43
CA HIS A 114 40.89 5.97 -24.19
C HIS A 114 39.94 5.11 -23.35
N ILE A 115 39.35 4.05 -23.91
CA ILE A 115 38.42 3.14 -23.20
C ILE A 115 39.02 2.62 -21.90
N GLY A 116 40.31 2.23 -21.90
CA GLY A 116 40.98 1.72 -20.71
C GLY A 116 40.96 2.73 -19.56
N ARG A 117 41.23 4.01 -19.86
CA ARG A 117 41.19 5.11 -18.89
C ARG A 117 39.77 5.44 -18.45
N GLN A 118 38.81 5.42 -19.37
CA GLN A 118 37.40 5.66 -19.05
C GLN A 118 36.83 4.57 -18.14
N ARG A 119 37.16 3.29 -18.41
CA ARG A 119 36.81 2.16 -17.54
C ARG A 119 37.42 2.29 -16.16
N ALA A 120 38.70 2.66 -16.06
CA ALA A 120 39.36 2.85 -14.77
C ALA A 120 38.71 3.98 -13.96
N ALA A 121 38.36 5.11 -14.62
CA ALA A 121 37.64 6.21 -13.98
C ALA A 121 36.23 5.79 -13.52
N ALA A 122 35.50 5.04 -14.35
CA ALA A 122 34.18 4.49 -14.01
C ALA A 122 34.24 3.57 -12.76
N LEU A 123 35.24 2.70 -12.69
CA LEU A 123 35.45 1.81 -11.53
C LEU A 123 35.88 2.60 -10.27
N SER A 124 36.71 3.63 -10.43
CA SER A 124 37.08 4.53 -9.32
C SER A 124 35.87 5.28 -8.77
N LEU A 125 34.98 5.77 -9.64
CA LEU A 125 33.72 6.38 -9.21
C LEU A 125 32.82 5.39 -8.47
N PHE A 126 32.72 4.14 -8.96
CA PHE A 126 31.95 3.10 -8.29
C PHE A 126 32.41 2.82 -6.86
N SER A 127 33.73 2.89 -6.60
CA SER A 127 34.28 2.65 -5.26
C SER A 127 33.76 3.63 -4.20
N GLN A 128 33.18 4.76 -4.63
CA GLN A 128 32.58 5.75 -3.75
C GLN A 128 31.12 5.45 -3.40
N PHE A 129 30.48 4.47 -4.06
CA PHE A 129 29.09 4.12 -3.80
C PHE A 129 28.92 3.15 -2.62
N GLY A 130 27.80 3.29 -1.91
CA GLY A 130 27.47 2.47 -0.75
C GLY A 130 27.17 1.00 -1.09
N LYS A 131 27.27 0.13 -0.08
CA LYS A 131 26.97 -1.31 -0.17
C LYS A 131 25.62 -1.55 -0.86
N GLY A 132 25.62 -2.35 -1.93
CA GLY A 132 24.40 -2.70 -2.67
C GLY A 132 24.12 -1.85 -3.91
N SER A 133 24.97 -0.87 -4.21
CA SER A 133 24.98 -0.18 -5.50
C SER A 133 25.49 -1.12 -6.60
N ARG A 134 25.00 -0.95 -7.83
CA ARG A 134 25.36 -1.78 -8.99
C ARG A 134 25.92 -0.90 -10.09
N VAL A 135 26.96 -1.37 -10.75
CA VAL A 135 27.51 -0.73 -11.96
C VAL A 135 27.55 -1.74 -13.09
N ALA A 136 27.09 -1.31 -14.26
CA ALA A 136 27.32 -1.99 -15.51
C ALA A 136 28.17 -1.09 -16.42
N VAL A 137 29.05 -1.70 -17.21
CA VAL A 137 29.81 -1.02 -18.26
C VAL A 137 29.43 -1.68 -19.59
N LEU A 138 28.90 -0.89 -20.50
CA LEU A 138 28.56 -1.27 -21.88
C LEU A 138 29.60 -0.61 -22.79
N ALA A 139 30.15 -1.35 -23.75
CA ALA A 139 30.91 -0.77 -24.85
C ALA A 139 30.13 -0.93 -26.15
N PHE A 140 30.06 0.11 -26.98
CA PHE A 140 29.43 0.06 -28.29
C PHE A 140 30.40 0.55 -29.37
N ALA A 141 30.44 -0.11 -30.52
CA ALA A 141 31.23 0.31 -31.68
C ALA A 141 30.39 0.16 -32.94
N ASP A 142 30.62 1.02 -33.93
CA ASP A 142 29.80 1.13 -35.15
C ASP A 142 30.21 0.16 -36.28
N THR A 143 31.30 -0.59 -36.12
CA THR A 143 31.95 -1.22 -37.29
C THR A 143 31.32 -2.57 -37.67
N GLN A 144 30.48 -2.55 -38.71
CA GLN A 144 30.38 -3.67 -39.65
C GLN A 144 31.64 -3.69 -40.51
N ASP A 145 32.38 -4.81 -40.48
CA ASP A 145 33.37 -5.11 -41.51
C ASP A 145 33.02 -6.48 -42.11
N PHE A 146 32.22 -6.45 -43.17
CA PHE A 146 32.12 -7.58 -44.10
C PHE A 146 33.29 -7.47 -45.07
N THR A 147 34.41 -8.09 -44.72
CA THR A 147 35.44 -8.39 -45.71
C THR A 147 35.25 -9.84 -46.19
N LEU A 148 34.46 -9.99 -47.27
CA LEU A 148 34.58 -11.03 -48.30
C LEU A 148 34.25 -10.33 -49.63
N PRO A 149 35.06 -10.48 -50.70
CA PRO A 149 35.30 -11.79 -51.29
C PRO A 149 36.77 -12.09 -51.62
N PHE A 150 37.24 -13.25 -51.15
CA PHE A 150 37.95 -14.21 -51.98
C PHE A 150 37.36 -15.59 -51.69
#